data_AF-A0AAW8Z4F4-F1
#
_entry.id   AF-A0AAW8Z4F4-F1
#
_cell.length_a   1.000
_cell.length_b   1.000
_cell.length_c   1.000
_cell.angle_alpha   90.00
_cell.angle_beta   90.00
_cell.angle_gamma   90.00
#
_symmetry.space_group_name_H-M   'P 1'
#
loop_
_entity.id
_entity.type
_entity.pdbx_description
1 polymer ?
#
loop_
_entity_poly.entity_id
_entity_poly.type
_entity_poly.pdbx_seq_one_letter_code
_entity_poly.pdbx_strand_id
1 'polypeptide(L)'
;MHLLQPQTEVNVSSLVSTLSTLDSDISPDQVQLSDWLKLSTESEYVDWLILHFNHWFSHHNVNLVRGDFEPEYFPATADTPARIQFAHGFFNSALHEISHWTIAGEERRKLPDLGYWYAPDGRTAEQQALFEQVEIKPQAIEWMFATAFGRKFRVSLDNLTGEGGDGACFKDNVYAQVQRYFRGEAKLPRDAKRFIDCICLCTRHGKSLHSDEFSREMLD
;
A
#
# COMPACT_ATOMS: atom_id res chain seq x y z
N MET A 1 -29.85 17.24 -3.58
CA MET A 1 -29.16 17.94 -2.47
C MET A 1 -29.53 17.23 -1.19
N HIS A 2 -28.79 16.18 -0.82
CA HIS A 2 -28.93 15.53 0.48
C HIS A 2 -27.74 15.94 1.35
N LEU A 3 -28.10 16.38 2.55
CA LEU A 3 -27.28 17.09 3.52
C LEU A 3 -26.30 16.14 4.19
N LEU A 4 -25.05 16.60 4.28
CA LEU A 4 -23.99 16.05 5.10
C LEU A 4 -24.40 16.10 6.58
N GLN A 5 -24.29 14.99 7.29
CA GLN A 5 -24.21 14.98 8.75
C GLN A 5 -22.77 14.68 9.17
N PRO A 6 -22.13 15.52 9.99
CA PRO A 6 -20.84 15.22 10.57
C PRO A 6 -21.02 14.23 11.74
N GLN A 7 -20.18 13.20 11.80
CA GLN A 7 -20.08 12.31 12.95
C GLN A 7 -18.93 12.70 13.89
N THR A 8 -19.18 12.38 15.15
CA THR A 8 -18.68 12.96 16.40
C THR A 8 -17.22 12.62 16.71
N GLU A 9 -16.52 13.58 17.30
CA GLU A 9 -15.16 13.47 17.86
C GLU A 9 -15.01 12.29 18.82
N VAL A 10 -13.89 11.56 18.70
CA VAL A 10 -13.52 10.49 19.63
C VAL A 10 -12.20 10.84 20.32
N ASN A 11 -12.24 10.64 21.64
CA ASN A 11 -11.31 11.13 22.66
C ASN A 11 -9.97 10.36 22.64
N VAL A 12 -8.84 11.07 22.51
CA VAL A 12 -7.49 10.48 22.50
C VAL A 12 -6.99 10.31 23.93
N SER A 13 -6.89 9.06 24.39
CA SER A 13 -6.26 8.73 25.67
C SER A 13 -4.74 8.69 25.55
N SER A 14 -4.11 9.56 26.34
CA SER A 14 -2.68 9.70 26.63
C SER A 14 -1.97 8.40 27.01
N LEU A 15 -0.80 8.15 26.39
CA LEU A 15 0.40 7.66 27.08
C LEU A 15 1.66 8.28 26.46
N VAL A 16 2.06 9.42 27.00
CA VAL A 16 3.41 9.98 26.87
C VAL A 16 4.26 9.38 27.98
N SER A 17 5.35 8.70 27.64
CA SER A 17 6.49 8.51 28.54
C SER A 17 7.69 9.25 27.97
N THR A 18 8.08 10.29 28.70
CA THR A 18 9.28 11.10 28.49
C THR A 18 10.51 10.36 28.98
N LEU A 19 11.58 10.37 28.18
CA LEU A 19 12.94 10.28 28.69
C LEU A 19 13.73 11.48 28.17
N SER A 20 14.11 12.33 29.13
CA SER A 20 15.09 13.39 28.98
C SER A 20 16.42 12.86 29.52
N THR A 21 17.49 12.97 28.74
CA THR A 21 18.75 13.64 29.14
C THR A 21 19.72 13.71 27.97
N LEU A 22 20.41 14.85 27.88
CA LEU A 22 21.55 15.15 27.01
C LEU A 22 22.72 14.20 27.25
N ASP A 23 23.34 13.68 26.19
CA ASP A 23 24.66 14.09 25.66
C ASP A 23 25.23 12.98 24.77
N SER A 24 25.79 13.39 23.63
CA SER A 24 26.82 12.68 22.83
C SER A 24 26.65 11.18 22.58
N ASP A 25 26.20 10.78 21.38
CA ASP A 25 27.10 10.23 20.36
C ASP A 25 26.33 9.94 19.06
N ILE A 26 27.03 10.07 17.94
CA ILE A 26 26.51 9.78 16.60
C ILE A 26 26.35 8.26 16.48
N SER A 27 25.14 7.76 16.67
CA SER A 27 24.73 6.41 16.26
C SER A 27 23.45 6.56 15.45
N PRO A 28 23.40 6.15 14.17
CA PRO A 28 22.11 6.09 13.48
C PRO A 28 21.31 5.03 14.22
N ASP A 29 20.18 5.42 14.82
CA ASP A 29 19.23 4.53 15.46
C ASP A 29 18.98 3.33 14.55
N GLN A 30 19.72 2.24 14.81
CA GLN A 30 19.42 0.94 14.27
C GLN A 30 18.18 0.53 15.02
N VAL A 31 17.02 0.94 14.49
CA VAL A 31 15.78 0.23 14.76
C VAL A 31 16.15 -1.25 14.64
N GLN A 32 15.97 -2.00 15.71
CA GLN A 32 16.32 -3.41 15.75
C GLN A 32 15.26 -4.16 14.93
N LEU A 33 15.38 -4.02 13.61
CA LEU A 33 14.45 -4.56 12.64
C LEU A 33 14.55 -6.08 12.73
N SER A 34 13.49 -6.72 13.21
CA SER A 34 13.39 -8.17 13.27
C SER A 34 13.62 -8.75 11.87
N ASP A 35 14.36 -9.85 11.80
CA ASP A 35 14.62 -10.54 10.55
C ASP A 35 13.30 -11.10 10.00
N TRP A 36 12.96 -10.74 8.75
CA TRP A 36 11.73 -11.16 8.06
C TRP A 36 11.53 -12.68 8.12
N LEU A 37 12.62 -13.45 8.05
CA LEU A 37 12.60 -14.92 8.05
C LEU A 37 12.16 -15.54 9.40
N LYS A 38 12.13 -14.77 10.48
CA LYS A 38 11.76 -15.24 11.82
C LYS A 38 10.29 -15.01 12.16
N LEU A 39 9.58 -14.25 11.33
CA LEU A 39 8.18 -13.92 11.57
C LEU A 39 7.29 -15.11 11.18
N SER A 40 6.18 -15.28 11.90
CA SER A 40 5.32 -16.45 11.74
C SER A 40 3.82 -16.11 11.69
N THR A 41 3.43 -14.96 12.24
CA THR A 41 2.04 -14.53 12.31
C THR A 41 1.76 -13.32 11.43
N GLU A 42 0.50 -13.14 11.03
CA GLU A 42 0.07 -11.99 10.23
C GLU A 42 0.33 -10.66 10.96
N SER A 43 0.07 -10.60 12.27
CA SER A 43 0.34 -9.40 13.07
C SER A 43 1.82 -9.03 13.05
N GLU A 44 2.72 -10.01 13.22
CA GLU A 44 4.17 -9.77 13.15
C GLU A 44 4.60 -9.21 11.79
N TYR A 45 4.08 -9.78 10.70
CA TYR A 45 4.34 -9.27 9.35
C TYR A 45 3.85 -7.83 9.16
N VAL A 46 2.68 -7.52 9.68
CA VAL A 46 2.08 -6.18 9.60
C VAL A 46 2.85 -5.16 10.43
N ASP A 47 3.21 -5.51 11.67
CA ASP A 47 4.00 -4.66 12.55
C ASP A 47 5.38 -4.38 11.94
N TRP A 48 5.99 -5.41 11.34
CA TRP A 48 7.23 -5.27 10.58
C TRP A 48 7.06 -4.29 9.42
N LEU A 49 6.01 -4.45 8.61
CA LEU A 49 5.75 -3.59 7.45
C LEU A 49 5.54 -2.13 7.87
N ILE A 50 4.74 -1.86 8.90
CA ILE A 50 4.52 -0.52 9.43
C ILE A 50 5.84 0.13 9.84
N LEU A 51 6.65 -0.59 10.63
CA LEU A 51 7.92 -0.09 11.14
C LEU A 51 8.89 0.25 10.00
N HIS A 52 9.03 -0.64 9.03
CA HIS A 52 9.95 -0.46 7.90
C HIS A 52 9.48 0.61 6.94
N PHE A 53 8.18 0.64 6.60
CA PHE A 53 7.63 1.67 5.73
C PHE A 53 7.84 3.07 6.33
N ASN A 54 7.49 3.26 7.60
CA ASN A 54 7.63 4.55 8.28
C ASN A 54 9.10 5.00 8.36
N HIS A 55 10.03 4.06 8.54
CA HIS A 55 11.45 4.36 8.48
C HIS A 55 11.89 4.75 7.06
N TRP A 56 11.63 3.92 6.05
CA TRP A 56 12.09 4.12 4.68
C TRP A 56 11.49 5.37 4.01
N PHE A 57 10.27 5.74 4.37
CA PHE A 57 9.52 6.87 3.84
C PHE A 57 9.37 8.04 4.80
N SER A 58 10.09 8.05 5.93
CA SER A 58 10.13 9.17 6.88
C SER A 58 10.34 10.54 6.22
N HIS A 59 11.20 10.60 5.19
CA HIS A 59 11.45 11.80 4.38
C HIS A 59 10.23 12.35 3.62
N HIS A 60 9.16 11.58 3.46
CA HIS A 60 7.88 12.02 2.88
C HIS A 60 6.87 12.52 3.92
N ASN A 61 7.22 12.52 5.22
CA ASN A 61 6.31 12.90 6.31
C ASN A 61 4.97 12.14 6.27
N VAL A 62 5.05 10.82 6.07
CA VAL A 62 3.90 9.91 5.96
C VAL A 62 4.11 8.68 6.83
N ASN A 63 3.04 8.24 7.49
CA ASN A 63 3.00 7.02 8.28
C ASN A 63 1.98 6.03 7.71
N LEU A 64 2.35 4.77 7.63
CA LEU A 64 1.43 3.65 7.52
C LEU A 64 0.84 3.35 8.89
N VAL A 65 -0.48 3.24 8.96
CA VAL A 65 -1.21 2.99 10.21
C VAL A 65 -2.25 1.89 10.02
N ARG A 66 -2.41 1.04 11.02
CA ARG A 66 -3.47 0.03 11.06
C ARG A 66 -4.80 0.71 11.39
N GLY A 67 -5.80 0.52 10.55
CA GLY A 67 -7.20 0.90 10.81
C GLY A 67 -8.07 -0.30 11.13
N ASP A 68 -9.25 -0.03 11.69
CA ASP A 68 -10.20 -1.06 12.11
C ASP A 68 -11.21 -1.43 11.02
N PHE A 69 -11.67 -0.46 10.24
CA PHE A 69 -12.82 -0.59 9.33
C PHE A 69 -12.44 -0.34 7.87
N GLU A 70 -12.43 0.93 7.43
CA GLU A 70 -12.19 1.28 6.03
C GLU A 70 -10.76 1.81 5.83
N PRO A 71 -10.15 1.50 4.67
CA PRO A 71 -8.92 2.16 4.28
C PRO A 71 -9.20 3.63 3.98
N GLU A 72 -8.27 4.51 4.34
CA GLU A 72 -8.39 5.94 4.03
C GLU A 72 -6.99 6.57 3.97
N TYR A 73 -6.80 7.50 3.03
CA TYR A 73 -5.63 8.36 3.03
C TYR A 73 -5.95 9.73 3.63
N PHE A 74 -5.24 10.07 4.71
CA PHE A 74 -5.29 11.38 5.33
C PHE A 74 -4.07 12.20 4.89
N PRO A 75 -4.25 13.35 4.22
CA PRO A 75 -3.14 14.23 3.89
C PRO A 75 -2.49 14.82 5.15
N ALA A 76 -1.22 15.22 5.04
CA ALA A 76 -0.53 15.88 6.13
C ALA A 76 -1.20 17.22 6.49
N THR A 77 -1.20 17.55 7.77
CA THR A 77 -1.62 18.87 8.27
C THR A 77 -0.40 19.63 8.80
N ALA A 78 -0.61 20.80 9.42
CA ALA A 78 0.46 21.56 10.04
C ALA A 78 1.15 20.78 11.18
N ASP A 79 0.39 19.98 11.93
CA ASP A 79 0.84 19.34 13.17
C ASP A 79 0.93 17.81 13.06
N THR A 80 0.38 17.22 11.99
CA THR A 80 0.32 15.76 11.83
C THR A 80 0.87 15.32 10.47
N PRO A 81 1.72 14.26 10.42
CA PRO A 81 2.12 13.65 9.17
C PRO A 81 0.90 13.07 8.43
N ALA A 82 1.07 12.85 7.12
CA ALA A 82 0.08 12.12 6.35
C ALA A 82 -0.07 10.68 6.89
N ARG A 83 -1.25 10.08 6.72
CA ARG A 83 -1.51 8.71 7.15
C ARG A 83 -2.09 7.90 6.00
N ILE A 84 -1.45 6.76 5.73
CA ILE A 84 -2.00 5.69 4.89
C ILE A 84 -2.63 4.69 5.85
N GLN A 85 -3.96 4.70 5.97
CA GLN A 85 -4.69 3.77 6.83
C GLN A 85 -5.17 2.58 6.00
N PHE A 86 -4.83 1.37 6.43
CA PHE A 86 -5.30 0.14 5.79
C PHE A 86 -6.24 -0.64 6.72
N ALA A 87 -7.14 -1.42 6.12
CA ALA A 87 -8.23 -2.07 6.84
C ALA A 87 -7.84 -3.39 7.52
N HIS A 88 -8.52 -3.67 8.63
CA HIS A 88 -8.57 -4.96 9.32
C HIS A 88 -7.23 -5.59 9.73
N GLY A 89 -6.14 -4.83 9.70
CA GLY A 89 -4.82 -5.36 10.04
C GLY A 89 -4.31 -6.43 9.06
N PHE A 90 -4.81 -6.47 7.82
CA PHE A 90 -4.34 -7.44 6.82
C PHE A 90 -3.13 -6.92 6.05
N PHE A 91 -2.12 -7.77 5.87
CA PHE A 91 -0.89 -7.38 5.17
C PHE A 91 -1.14 -6.98 3.72
N ASN A 92 -2.01 -7.72 3.02
CA ASN A 92 -2.35 -7.41 1.63
C ASN A 92 -3.12 -6.08 1.51
N SER A 93 -3.99 -5.76 2.48
CA SER A 93 -4.64 -4.44 2.50
C SER A 93 -3.60 -3.33 2.64
N ALA A 94 -2.59 -3.49 3.51
CA ALA A 94 -1.49 -2.53 3.61
C ALA A 94 -0.71 -2.38 2.29
N LEU A 95 -0.39 -3.47 1.59
CA LEU A 95 0.29 -3.41 0.29
C LEU A 95 -0.55 -2.68 -0.76
N HIS A 96 -1.86 -2.92 -0.78
CA HIS A 96 -2.80 -2.27 -1.67
C HIS A 96 -2.79 -0.75 -1.48
N GLU A 97 -2.95 -0.27 -0.23
CA GLU A 97 -2.93 1.17 0.07
C GLU A 97 -1.59 1.84 -0.28
N ILE A 98 -0.47 1.15 0.02
CA ILE A 98 0.86 1.65 -0.37
C ILE A 98 0.96 1.73 -1.90
N SER A 99 0.39 0.78 -2.64
CA SER A 99 0.42 0.80 -4.12
C SER A 99 -0.27 2.05 -4.66
N HIS A 100 -1.45 2.40 -4.14
CA HIS A 100 -2.15 3.64 -4.48
C HIS A 100 -1.33 4.88 -4.16
N TRP A 101 -0.77 4.94 -2.95
CA TRP A 101 0.03 6.08 -2.51
C TRP A 101 1.30 6.29 -3.36
N THR A 102 1.97 5.21 -3.76
CA THR A 102 3.18 5.30 -4.61
C THR A 102 2.89 5.76 -6.04
N ILE A 103 1.65 5.58 -6.52
CA ILE A 103 1.19 6.09 -7.83
C ILE A 103 0.77 7.56 -7.74
N ALA A 104 0.20 7.96 -6.59
CA ALA A 104 -0.24 9.33 -6.38
C ALA A 104 0.94 10.31 -6.40
N GLY A 105 0.87 11.30 -7.28
CA GLY A 105 1.83 12.41 -7.31
C GLY A 105 1.62 13.40 -6.17
N GLU A 106 2.53 14.39 -6.07
CA GLU A 106 2.56 15.37 -4.97
C GLU A 106 1.23 16.10 -4.76
N GLU A 107 0.56 16.54 -5.83
CA GLU A 107 -0.75 17.22 -5.70
C GLU A 107 -1.85 16.30 -5.17
N ARG A 108 -1.83 15.03 -5.57
CA ARG A 108 -2.83 14.05 -5.12
C ARG A 108 -2.64 13.71 -3.65
N ARG A 109 -1.40 13.65 -3.17
CA ARG A 109 -1.07 13.44 -1.75
C ARG A 109 -1.50 14.59 -0.83
N LYS A 110 -2.01 15.70 -1.37
CA LYS A 110 -2.63 16.79 -0.60
C LYS A 110 -4.13 16.60 -0.40
N LEU A 111 -4.74 15.62 -1.07
CA LEU A 111 -6.18 15.38 -1.05
C LEU A 111 -6.51 14.14 -0.21
N PRO A 112 -7.65 14.14 0.52
CA PRO A 112 -8.22 12.92 1.08
C PRO A 112 -8.36 11.83 0.00
N ASP A 113 -8.07 10.58 0.36
CA ASP A 113 -8.07 9.41 -0.54
C ASP A 113 -7.31 9.62 -1.85
N LEU A 114 -6.27 10.46 -1.80
CA LEU A 114 -5.44 10.80 -2.95
C LEU A 114 -6.28 11.42 -4.10
N GLY A 115 -7.49 11.92 -3.81
CA GLY A 115 -8.47 12.37 -4.80
C GLY A 115 -9.09 11.27 -5.65
N TYR A 116 -8.99 9.99 -5.25
CA TYR A 116 -9.81 8.93 -5.81
C TYR A 116 -11.26 9.03 -5.29
N TRP A 117 -12.19 8.50 -6.06
CA TRP A 117 -13.62 8.53 -5.72
C TRP A 117 -14.02 7.14 -5.26
N TYR A 118 -14.74 7.05 -4.16
CA TYR A 118 -15.31 5.78 -3.72
C TYR A 118 -16.44 5.36 -4.66
N ALA A 119 -16.38 4.11 -5.15
CA ALA A 119 -17.46 3.49 -5.89
C ALA A 119 -17.99 2.32 -5.04
N PRO A 120 -19.23 2.40 -4.51
CA PRO A 120 -19.78 1.34 -3.69
C PRO A 120 -19.99 0.05 -4.50
N ASP A 121 -20.13 -1.05 -3.78
CA ASP A 121 -20.51 -2.35 -4.33
C ASP A 121 -21.85 -2.31 -5.10
N GLY A 122 -22.07 -3.29 -5.98
CA GLY A 122 -23.24 -3.34 -6.86
C GLY A 122 -23.04 -2.61 -8.19
N ARG A 123 -21.78 -2.54 -8.66
CA ARG A 123 -21.41 -1.87 -9.92
C ARG A 123 -21.96 -2.60 -11.13
N THR A 124 -22.46 -1.85 -12.12
CA THR A 124 -22.76 -2.38 -13.45
C THR A 124 -21.49 -2.79 -14.18
N ALA A 125 -21.61 -3.58 -15.25
CA ALA A 125 -20.46 -3.98 -16.06
C ALA A 125 -19.64 -2.78 -16.58
N GLU A 126 -20.28 -1.68 -16.97
CA GLU A 126 -19.60 -0.46 -17.42
C GLU A 126 -18.85 0.24 -16.29
N GLN A 127 -19.46 0.30 -15.09
CA GLN A 127 -18.83 0.88 -13.91
C GLN A 127 -17.64 0.02 -13.44
N GLN A 128 -17.79 -1.30 -13.49
CA GLN A 128 -16.71 -2.24 -13.22
C GLN A 128 -15.55 -2.05 -14.19
N ALA A 129 -15.82 -1.92 -15.50
CA ALA A 129 -14.78 -1.70 -16.50
C ALA A 129 -14.01 -0.37 -16.28
N LEU A 130 -14.68 0.67 -15.77
CA LEU A 130 -14.02 1.92 -15.40
C LEU A 130 -13.15 1.78 -14.14
N PHE A 131 -13.64 1.03 -13.14
CA PHE A 131 -12.86 0.70 -11.96
C PHE A 131 -11.60 -0.10 -12.30
N GLU A 132 -11.74 -1.18 -13.08
CA GLU A 132 -10.61 -2.00 -13.50
C GLU A 132 -9.55 -1.18 -14.21
N GLN A 133 -9.94 -0.22 -15.07
CA GLN A 133 -8.99 0.67 -15.74
C GLN A 133 -8.11 1.48 -14.78
N VAL A 134 -8.68 1.97 -13.67
CA VAL A 134 -7.91 2.73 -12.68
C VAL A 134 -7.09 1.84 -11.76
N GLU A 135 -7.51 0.59 -11.58
CA GLU A 135 -6.88 -0.44 -10.73
C GLU A 135 -5.74 -1.22 -11.39
N ILE A 136 -5.59 -1.18 -12.71
CA ILE A 136 -4.52 -1.90 -13.42
C ILE A 136 -3.14 -1.59 -12.84
N LYS A 137 -2.85 -0.31 -12.57
CA LYS A 137 -1.53 0.11 -12.06
C LYS A 137 -1.37 -0.19 -10.56
N PRO A 138 -2.32 0.16 -9.67
CA PRO A 138 -2.27 -0.24 -8.27
C PRO A 138 -2.03 -1.73 -8.11
N GLN A 139 -2.86 -2.58 -8.73
CA GLN A 139 -2.77 -4.03 -8.56
C GLN A 139 -1.54 -4.65 -9.24
N ALA A 140 -1.03 -4.07 -10.33
CA ALA A 140 0.26 -4.48 -10.88
C ALA A 140 1.43 -4.20 -9.91
N ILE A 141 1.41 -3.03 -9.25
CA ILE A 141 2.45 -2.65 -8.28
C ILE A 141 2.30 -3.45 -6.98
N GLU A 142 1.07 -3.67 -6.51
CA GLU A 142 0.76 -4.53 -5.36
C GLU A 142 1.29 -5.94 -5.59
N TRP A 143 1.11 -6.50 -6.79
CA TRP A 143 1.67 -7.79 -7.15
C TRP A 143 3.20 -7.79 -7.06
N MET A 144 3.87 -6.75 -7.57
CA MET A 144 5.33 -6.63 -7.45
C MET A 144 5.78 -6.55 -5.98
N PHE A 145 5.04 -5.85 -5.12
CA PHE A 145 5.31 -5.81 -3.67
C PHE A 145 5.14 -7.18 -3.03
N ALA A 146 4.04 -7.87 -3.31
CA ALA A 146 3.76 -9.21 -2.79
C ALA A 146 4.87 -10.19 -3.21
N THR A 147 5.28 -10.19 -4.49
CA THR A 147 6.39 -11.01 -4.99
C THR A 147 7.70 -10.65 -4.29
N ALA A 148 7.99 -9.38 -4.04
CA ALA A 148 9.18 -8.96 -3.28
C ALA A 148 9.19 -9.50 -1.84
N PHE A 149 8.01 -9.62 -1.21
CA PHE A 149 7.87 -10.29 0.10
C PHE A 149 7.84 -11.82 0.02
N GLY A 150 7.84 -12.41 -1.17
CA GLY A 150 7.65 -13.86 -1.37
C GLY A 150 6.23 -14.32 -1.01
N ARG A 151 5.24 -13.43 -1.09
CA ARG A 151 3.83 -13.68 -0.75
C ARG A 151 2.99 -13.85 -2.01
N LYS A 152 1.87 -14.56 -1.86
CA LYS A 152 0.89 -14.72 -2.93
C LYS A 152 0.09 -13.43 -3.11
N PHE A 153 -0.17 -13.11 -4.37
CA PHE A 153 -1.05 -12.02 -4.78
C PHE A 153 -2.30 -12.59 -5.45
N ARG A 154 -3.43 -11.89 -5.30
CA ARG A 154 -4.67 -12.17 -6.02
C ARG A 154 -5.27 -10.85 -6.45
N VAL A 155 -5.69 -10.79 -7.70
CA VAL A 155 -6.44 -9.63 -8.22
C VAL A 155 -7.76 -9.49 -7.45
N SER A 156 -8.06 -8.28 -7.00
CA SER A 156 -9.33 -7.95 -6.35
C SER A 156 -10.24 -7.25 -7.36
N LEU A 157 -11.41 -7.84 -7.62
CA LEU A 157 -12.45 -7.19 -8.42
C LEU A 157 -13.28 -6.20 -7.61
N ASP A 158 -13.23 -6.32 -6.28
CA ASP A 158 -13.89 -5.44 -5.30
C ASP A 158 -15.41 -5.21 -5.54
N ASN A 159 -16.10 -6.21 -6.09
CA ASN A 159 -17.52 -6.11 -6.46
C ASN A 159 -18.25 -7.39 -6.01
N LEU A 160 -18.64 -7.45 -4.74
CA LEU A 160 -19.23 -8.65 -4.12
C LEU A 160 -20.68 -8.89 -4.58
N THR A 161 -21.43 -7.85 -4.94
CA THR A 161 -22.86 -7.94 -5.28
C THR A 161 -23.21 -7.45 -6.68
N GLY A 162 -22.22 -6.95 -7.45
CA GLY A 162 -22.41 -6.45 -8.81
C GLY A 162 -22.04 -7.43 -9.93
N GLU A 163 -22.02 -6.92 -11.17
CA GLU A 163 -21.64 -7.71 -12.35
C GLU A 163 -20.14 -7.61 -12.62
N GLY A 164 -19.34 -8.31 -11.80
CA GLY A 164 -17.87 -8.30 -11.88
C GLY A 164 -17.24 -9.26 -12.91
N GLY A 165 -18.00 -10.24 -13.41
CA GLY A 165 -17.45 -11.31 -14.26
C GLY A 165 -16.34 -12.13 -13.57
N ASP A 166 -15.51 -12.82 -14.34
CA ASP A 166 -14.35 -13.59 -13.85
C ASP A 166 -13.06 -12.77 -13.78
N GLY A 167 -13.11 -11.50 -14.22
CA GLY A 167 -11.98 -10.59 -14.23
C GLY A 167 -10.86 -10.98 -15.20
N ALA A 168 -11.06 -11.90 -16.15
CA ALA A 168 -9.99 -12.44 -16.98
C ALA A 168 -9.23 -11.35 -17.75
N CYS A 169 -9.97 -10.41 -18.37
CA CYS A 169 -9.39 -9.25 -19.06
C CYS A 169 -8.64 -8.33 -18.11
N PHE A 170 -9.15 -8.11 -16.89
CA PHE A 170 -8.48 -7.30 -15.89
C PHE A 170 -7.16 -7.91 -15.46
N LYS A 171 -7.14 -9.22 -15.17
CA LYS A 171 -5.91 -9.97 -14.88
C LYS A 171 -4.91 -9.91 -16.04
N ASP A 172 -5.36 -10.03 -17.29
CA ASP A 172 -4.51 -9.88 -18.48
C ASP A 172 -3.86 -8.49 -18.53
N ASN A 173 -4.64 -7.44 -18.24
CA ASN A 173 -4.15 -6.07 -18.22
C ASN A 173 -3.18 -5.80 -17.06
N VAL A 174 -3.44 -6.34 -15.86
CA VAL A 174 -2.53 -6.28 -14.70
C VAL A 174 -1.20 -6.96 -15.05
N TYR A 175 -1.25 -8.17 -15.60
CA TYR A 175 -0.05 -8.89 -16.05
C TYR A 175 0.71 -8.12 -17.14
N ALA A 176 0.00 -7.63 -18.17
CA ALA A 176 0.61 -6.83 -19.22
C ALA A 176 1.28 -5.57 -18.65
N GLN A 177 0.68 -4.91 -17.66
CA GLN A 177 1.24 -3.72 -17.01
C GLN A 177 2.54 -4.03 -16.25
N VAL A 178 2.61 -5.14 -15.52
CA VAL A 178 3.87 -5.60 -14.88
C VAL A 178 4.96 -5.81 -15.93
N GLN A 179 4.64 -6.51 -17.02
CA GLN A 179 5.59 -6.77 -18.08
C GLN A 179 6.06 -5.48 -18.78
N ARG A 180 5.18 -4.49 -18.95
CA ARG A 180 5.54 -3.16 -19.47
C ARG A 180 6.50 -2.40 -18.55
N TYR A 181 6.39 -2.55 -17.22
CA TYR A 181 7.36 -1.98 -16.28
C TYR A 181 8.74 -2.61 -16.48
N PHE A 182 8.83 -3.94 -16.61
CA PHE A 182 10.11 -4.63 -16.83
C PHE A 182 10.75 -4.30 -18.19
N ARG A 183 9.95 -4.16 -19.25
CA ARG A 183 10.45 -3.79 -20.59
C ARG A 183 10.84 -2.31 -20.72
N GLY A 184 10.54 -1.48 -19.71
CA GLY A 184 10.77 -0.03 -19.76
C GLY A 184 9.79 0.74 -20.66
N GLU A 185 8.74 0.08 -21.16
CA GLU A 185 7.66 0.70 -21.94
C GLU A 185 6.74 1.57 -21.06
N ALA A 186 6.63 1.21 -19.78
CA ALA A 186 5.98 2.00 -18.75
C ALA A 186 6.98 2.35 -17.66
N LYS A 187 6.94 3.59 -17.17
CA LYS A 187 7.78 4.02 -16.05
C LYS A 187 7.17 3.55 -14.73
N LEU A 188 7.88 2.72 -13.99
CA LEU A 188 7.53 2.38 -12.61
C LEU A 188 7.64 3.65 -11.74
N PRO A 189 6.62 3.98 -10.91
CA PRO A 189 6.69 5.13 -10.02
C PRO A 189 7.93 5.07 -9.11
N ARG A 190 8.54 6.23 -8.85
CA ARG A 190 9.81 6.32 -8.09
C ARG A 190 9.68 5.68 -6.70
N ASP A 191 8.60 6.02 -6.00
CA ASP A 191 8.40 5.52 -4.63
C ASP A 191 8.04 4.03 -4.61
N ALA A 192 7.33 3.52 -5.64
CA ALA A 192 7.10 2.09 -5.81
C ALA A 192 8.41 1.33 -6.02
N LYS A 193 9.29 1.83 -6.91
CA LYS A 193 10.62 1.24 -7.12
C LYS A 193 11.44 1.24 -5.83
N ARG A 194 11.47 2.36 -5.11
CA ARG A 194 12.18 2.48 -3.83
C ARG A 194 11.68 1.44 -2.82
N PHE A 195 10.36 1.28 -2.71
CA PHE A 195 9.79 0.31 -1.78
C PHE A 195 10.21 -1.13 -2.15
N ILE A 196 10.13 -1.49 -3.43
CA ILE A 196 10.60 -2.80 -3.93
C ILE A 196 12.07 -3.03 -3.60
N ASP A 197 12.94 -2.05 -3.88
CA ASP A 197 14.38 -2.17 -3.61
C ASP A 197 14.64 -2.40 -2.11
N CYS A 198 13.95 -1.66 -1.23
CA CYS A 198 14.04 -1.80 0.22
C CYS A 198 13.56 -3.17 0.71
N ILE A 199 12.41 -3.65 0.21
CA ILE A 199 11.90 -4.99 0.53
C ILE A 199 12.92 -6.03 0.10
N CYS A 200 13.38 -5.99 -1.16
CA CYS A 200 14.31 -6.96 -1.70
C CYS A 200 15.61 -7.04 -0.90
N LEU A 201 16.12 -5.90 -0.44
CA LEU A 201 17.29 -5.83 0.43
C LEU A 201 17.07 -6.60 1.75
N CYS A 202 15.91 -6.43 2.39
CA CYS A 202 15.62 -7.00 3.69
C CYS A 202 15.11 -8.45 3.66
N THR A 203 14.38 -8.86 2.62
CA THR A 203 13.66 -10.15 2.60
C THR A 203 14.28 -11.15 1.62
N ARG A 204 15.13 -10.69 0.69
CA ARG A 204 15.63 -11.51 -0.45
C ARG A 204 17.13 -11.40 -0.66
N HIS A 205 17.88 -10.94 0.34
CA HIS A 205 19.33 -10.70 0.23
C HIS A 205 19.71 -9.74 -0.92
N GLY A 206 18.86 -8.75 -1.20
CA GLY A 206 19.07 -7.75 -2.25
C GLY A 206 18.82 -8.25 -3.68
N LYS A 207 18.30 -9.46 -3.88
CA LYS A 207 17.92 -9.94 -5.21
C LYS A 207 16.72 -9.16 -5.75
N SER A 208 16.93 -8.47 -6.86
CA SER A 208 15.89 -7.73 -7.58
C SER A 208 14.81 -8.64 -8.15
N LEU A 209 13.66 -8.05 -8.46
CA LEU A 209 12.60 -8.73 -9.20
C LEU A 209 13.01 -8.97 -10.66
N HIS A 210 12.56 -10.08 -11.22
CA HIS A 210 12.71 -10.44 -12.62
C HIS A 210 11.35 -10.71 -13.27
N SER A 211 11.24 -10.45 -14.57
CA SER A 211 9.96 -10.57 -15.29
C SER A 211 9.42 -11.99 -15.37
N ASP A 212 10.29 -13.00 -15.28
CA ASP A 212 9.96 -14.43 -15.27
C ASP A 212 9.43 -14.93 -13.92
N GLU A 213 9.52 -14.12 -12.86
CA GLU A 213 8.79 -14.36 -11.60
C GLU A 213 7.29 -14.05 -11.73
N PHE A 214 6.83 -13.54 -12.87
CA PHE A 214 5.44 -13.16 -13.14
C PHE A 214 4.90 -13.93 -14.33
N SER A 215 3.84 -14.70 -14.10
CA SER A 215 3.10 -15.47 -15.10
C SER A 215 1.61 -15.18 -14.93
N ARG A 216 0.89 -15.13 -16.05
CA ARG A 216 -0.53 -14.76 -16.05
C ARG A 216 -1.38 -15.73 -15.23
N GLU A 217 -1.01 -17.00 -15.23
CA GLU A 217 -1.71 -18.10 -14.53
C GLU A 217 -1.65 -17.94 -13.00
N MET A 218 -0.70 -17.17 -12.46
CA MET A 218 -0.65 -16.90 -11.03
C MET A 218 -1.76 -15.95 -10.55
N LEU A 219 -2.46 -15.29 -11.47
CA LEU A 219 -3.60 -14.42 -11.16
C LEU A 219 -4.94 -15.17 -11.16
N ASP A 220 -4.95 -16.48 -11.46
CA ASP A 220 -6.15 -17.31 -11.50
C ASP A 220 -6.57 -17.91 -10.16
#